data_AF-A0A924F1L4-F1
#
_entry.id   AF-A0A924F1L4-F1
#
_cell.length_a   1.000
_cell.length_b   1.000
_cell.length_c   1.000
_cell.angle_alpha   90.00
_cell.angle_beta   90.00
_cell.angle_gamma   90.00
#
_symmetry.space_group_name_H-M   'P 1'
#
loop_
_entity.id
_entity.type
_entity.pdbx_description
1 polymer ?
#
loop_
_entity_poly.entity_id
_entity_poly.type
_entity_poly.pdbx_seq_one_letter_code
_entity_poly.pdbx_strand_id
1 'polypeptide(L)' 'MTYEESVLRLQAIVSELEGDRLPLAQALALFEEGVARLREATAALSDADTRVQQLVESIDGSLVVADQRS' A
#
# COMPACT_ATOMS: atom_id res chain seq x y z
N MET A 1 -11.36 4.28 -2.13
CA MET A 1 -10.07 4.84 -2.53
C MET A 1 -9.30 3.73 -3.24
N THR A 2 -8.87 3.94 -4.47
CA THR A 2 -8.09 2.96 -5.25
C THR A 2 -6.60 3.12 -4.97
N TYR A 3 -5.79 2.11 -5.33
CA TYR A 3 -4.33 2.19 -5.24
C TYR A 3 -3.78 3.41 -6.02
N GLU A 4 -4.30 3.65 -7.21
CA GLU A 4 -3.91 4.77 -8.09
C GLU A 4 -4.23 6.13 -7.46
N GLU A 5 -5.41 6.26 -6.82
CA GLU A 5 -5.79 7.46 -6.07
C GLU A 5 -4.84 7.70 -4.89
N SER A 6 -4.43 6.65 -4.18
CA SER A 6 -3.45 6.75 -3.08
C SER A 6 -2.08 7.21 -3.57
N VAL A 7 -1.62 6.70 -4.73
CA VAL A 7 -0.35 7.12 -5.34
C VAL A 7 -0.40 8.58 -5.80
N LEU A 8 -1.48 9.01 -6.45
CA LEU A 8 -1.67 10.40 -6.87
C LEU A 8 -1.68 11.35 -5.67
N ARG A 9 -2.32 10.97 -4.57
CA ARG A 9 -2.33 11.79 -3.36
C ARG A 9 -0.96 11.87 -2.71
N LEU A 10 -0.19 10.77 -2.68
CA LEU A 10 1.19 10.79 -2.18
C LEU A 10 2.08 11.75 -2.98
N GLN A 11 1.94 11.78 -4.30
CA GLN A 11 2.66 12.73 -5.16
C GLN A 11 2.28 14.19 -4.86
N ALA A 12 0.99 14.46 -4.64
CA ALA A 12 0.54 15.79 -4.25
C ALA A 12 1.10 16.21 -2.89
N ILE A 13 1.10 15.32 -1.89
CA ILE A 13 1.69 15.56 -0.57
C ILE A 13 3.17 15.92 -0.67
N VAL A 14 3.94 15.18 -1.48
CA VAL A 14 5.37 15.49 -1.71
C VAL A 14 5.53 16.90 -2.30
N SER A 15 4.74 17.25 -3.32
CA SER A 15 4.80 18.58 -3.94
C SER A 15 4.40 19.69 -2.96
N GLU A 16 3.43 19.45 -2.07
CA GLU A 16 3.03 20.41 -1.03
C GLU A 16 4.13 20.59 0.04
N LEU A 17 4.81 19.51 0.41
CA LEU A 17 5.93 19.52 1.38
C LEU A 17 7.17 20.24 0.86
N GLU A 18 7.38 20.30 -0.45
CA GLU A 18 8.49 21.05 -1.09
C GLU A 18 8.27 22.56 -1.11
N GLY A 19 7.10 23.06 -0.70
CA GLY A 19 6.78 24.48 -0.68
C GLY A 19 7.51 25.28 0.41
N ASP A 20 8.22 26.35 0.01
CA ASP A 20 9.04 27.21 0.88
C ASP A 20 8.31 27.90 2.06
N ARG A 21 6.97 27.88 2.11
CA ARG A 21 6.16 28.58 3.13
C ARG A 21 5.15 27.69 3.84
N LEU A 22 5.43 26.39 3.92
CA LEU A 22 4.53 25.48 4.62
C LEU A 22 4.67 25.63 6.15
N PRO A 23 3.60 25.97 6.88
CA PRO A 23 3.66 26.01 8.34
C PRO A 23 3.96 24.62 8.91
N LEU A 24 4.76 24.54 9.98
CA LEU A 24 5.18 23.26 10.59
C LEU A 24 4.00 22.32 10.91
N ALA A 25 2.90 22.86 11.43
CA ALA A 25 1.70 22.07 11.73
C ALA A 25 1.10 21.43 10.48
N GLN A 26 1.11 22.13 9.34
CA GLN A 26 0.62 21.59 8.06
C GLN A 26 1.60 20.56 7.49
N ALA A 27 2.91 20.81 7.61
CA ALA A 27 3.93 19.84 7.22
C ALA A 27 3.81 18.51 7.99
N LEU A 28 3.57 18.58 9.30
CA LEU A 28 3.34 17.40 10.14
C LEU A 28 2.06 16.65 9.72
N ALA A 29 0.96 17.36 9.50
CA ALA A 29 -0.30 16.75 9.07
C ALA A 29 -0.15 16.06 7.70
N LEU A 30 0.52 16.70 6.74
CA LEU A 30 0.80 16.14 5.42
C LEU A 30 1.71 14.90 5.50
N PHE A 31 2.72 14.94 6.37
CA PHE A 31 3.60 13.81 6.60
C PHE A 31 2.85 12.62 7.22
N GLU A 32 2.02 12.85 8.23
CA GLU A 32 1.17 11.82 8.84
C GLU A 32 0.21 11.20 7.81
N GLU A 33 -0.44 12.03 6.98
CA GLU A 33 -1.28 11.56 5.88
C GLU A 33 -0.47 10.68 4.92
N GLY A 34 0.72 11.12 4.52
CA GLY A 34 1.60 10.38 3.62
C GLY A 34 2.00 9.01 4.19
N VAL A 35 2.39 8.95 5.46
CA VAL A 35 2.75 7.69 6.14
C VAL A 35 1.56 6.72 6.20
N ALA A 36 0.37 7.22 6.53
CA ALA A 36 -0.84 6.39 6.57
C ALA A 36 -1.15 5.80 5.19
N ARG A 37 -1.07 6.62 4.14
CA ARG A 37 -1.35 6.18 2.76
C ARG A 37 -0.31 5.20 2.23
N LEU A 38 0.96 5.41 2.55
CA LEU A 38 2.02 4.47 2.18
C LEU A 38 1.78 3.09 2.81
N ARG A 39 1.37 3.05 4.08
CA ARG A 39 1.02 1.79 4.75
C ARG A 39 -0.15 1.08 4.08
N GLU A 40 -1.22 1.81 3.76
CA GLU A 40 -2.38 1.25 3.07
C GLU A 40 -2.03 0.69 1.69
N ALA A 41 -1.27 1.44 0.89
CA ALA A 41 -0.82 1.01 -0.43
C ALA A 41 0.07 -0.24 -0.35
N THR A 42 0.95 -0.33 0.66
CA THR A 42 1.82 -1.48 0.87
C THR A 42 1.02 -2.72 1.28
N ALA A 43 0.01 -2.57 2.14
CA ALA A 43 -0.88 -3.65 2.51
C ALA A 43 -1.68 -4.18 1.32
N ALA A 44 -2.26 -3.28 0.52
CA ALA A 44 -3.01 -3.64 -0.68
C ALA A 44 -2.14 -4.40 -1.71
N LEU A 45 -0.87 -4.00 -1.86
CA LEU A 45 0.07 -4.69 -2.73
C LEU A 45 0.40 -6.10 -2.21
N SER A 46 0.66 -6.22 -0.91
CA SER A 46 0.92 -7.52 -0.27
C SER A 46 -0.26 -8.50 -0.42
N ASP A 47 -1.49 -8.00 -0.31
CA ASP A 47 -2.70 -8.80 -0.49
C ASP A 47 -2.84 -9.24 -1.96
N ALA A 48 -2.53 -8.36 -2.90
CA ALA A 48 -2.53 -8.69 -4.32
C ALA A 48 -1.48 -9.76 -4.66
N ASP A 49 -0.25 -9.62 -4.15
CA ASP A 49 0.83 -10.60 -4.34
C ASP A 49 0.44 -11.98 -3.78
N THR A 50 -0.13 -12.01 -2.58
CA THR A 50 -0.61 -13.27 -1.96
C THR A 50 -1.65 -13.94 -2.85
N ARG A 51 -2.59 -13.17 -3.40
CA ARG A 51 -3.65 -13.69 -4.26
C ARG A 51 -3.11 -14.19 -5.61
N VAL A 52 -2.11 -13.52 -6.16
CA VAL A 52 -1.39 -13.97 -7.36
C VAL A 52 -0.67 -15.29 -7.09
N GLN A 53 0.04 -15.41 -5.97
CA GLN A 53 0.72 -16.65 -5.59
C GLN A 53 -0.27 -17.82 -5.46
N GLN A 54 -1.39 -17.64 -4.75
CA GLN A 54 -2.43 -18.66 -4.63
C GLN A 54 -2.99 -19.09 -5.99
N LEU A 55 -3.19 -18.14 -6.91
CA LEU A 55 -3.69 -18.43 -8.24
C LEU A 55 -2.67 -19.21 -9.08
N VAL A 56 -1.39 -18.84 -9.01
CA VAL A 56 -0.29 -19.55 -9.68
C VAL A 56 -0.18 -20.98 -9.15
N GLU A 57 -0.17 -21.18 -7.83
CA GLU A 57 -0.17 -22.50 -7.19
C GLU A 57 -1.37 -23.36 -7.59
N SER A 58 -2.54 -22.74 -7.75
CA SER A 58 -3.77 -23.40 -8.18
C SER A 58 -3.73 -23.84 -9.65
N ILE A 59 -3.13 -23.03 -10.53
CA ILE A 59 -2.99 -23.35 -11.97
C ILE A 59 -1.97 -24.46 -12.19
N ASP A 60 -0.86 -24.44 -11.44
CA ASP A 60 0.19 -25.48 -11.53
C ASP A 60 -0.21 -26.80 -10.82
N GLY A 61 -1.44 -26.90 -10.29
CA GLY A 61 -1.96 -28.12 -9.67
C GLY A 61 -1.30 -28.47 -8.33
N SER A 62 -0.49 -27.57 -7.78
CA SER A 62 0.22 -27.74 -6.51
C SER A 62 -0.61 -27.17 -5.36
N LEU A 63 -1.86 -27.62 -5.21
CA LEU A 63 -2.53 -27.51 -3.93
C LEU A 63 -1.91 -28.58 -3.04
N VAL A 64 -0.71 -28.31 -2.50
CA VAL A 64 -0.22 -29.08 -1.36
C VAL A 64 -1.20 -28.76 -0.26
N VAL A 65 -2.10 -29.71 -0.03
CA VAL A 65 -2.97 -29.76 1.13
C VAL A 65 -2.11 -29.39 2.32
N ALA A 66 -2.30 -28.18 2.85
CA ALA A 66 -1.79 -27.84 4.16
C ALA A 66 -2.52 -28.77 5.10
N ASP A 67 -1.87 -29.91 5.35
CA ASP A 67 -2.24 -30.94 6.31
C ASP A 67 -2.31 -30.23 7.66
N GLN A 68 -3.50 -29.72 8.00
CA GLN A 68 -3.87 -29.44 9.38
C GLN A 68 -3.93 -30.79 10.08
N ARG A 69 -2.77 -31.33 10.45
CA ARG A 69 -2.66 -32.47 11.34
C ARG A 69 -2.15 -32.04 12.71
N SER A 70 -3.12 -32.10 13.63
CA SER A 70 -3.02 -32.43 15.06
C SER A 70 -2.59 -31.32 16.02
#